data_AF-A0A562JNH3-F1
#
_entry.id   AF-A0A562JNH3-F1
#
_cell.length_a   1.000
_cell.length_b   1.000
_cell.length_c   1.000
_cell.angle_alpha   90.00
_cell.angle_beta   90.00
_cell.angle_gamma   90.00
#
_symmetry.space_group_name_H-M   'P 1'
#
loop_
_entity.id
_entity.type
_entity.pdbx_description
1 polymer ?
#
loop_
_entity_poly.entity_id
_entity_poly.type
_entity_poly.pdbx_seq_one_letter_code
_entity_poly.pdbx_strand_id
1 'polypeptide(L)' 'MFVFTSVFKGKHVAFKEVAVLQGKTIRIRSSHPIPAHADGEPLGCTPLTVSVCRNAIPVILKKEEEVKEMNPK' A
#
# COMPACT_ATOMS: atom_id res chain seq x y z
N MET A 1 17.97 -3.36 12.01
CA MET A 1 16.95 -2.85 12.95
C MET A 1 16.55 -1.38 12.70
N PHE A 2 17.40 -0.54 12.09
CA PHE A 2 17.05 0.87 11.80
C PHE A 2 15.91 1.10 10.80
N VAL A 3 15.74 0.22 9.80
CA VAL A 3 14.62 0.32 8.85
C VAL A 3 13.26 0.17 9.57
N PHE A 4 13.10 -0.89 10.37
CA PHE A 4 11.83 -1.17 11.06
C PHE A 4 11.42 -0.07 12.05
N THR A 5 12.35 0.47 12.84
CA THR A 5 12.02 1.56 13.77
C THR A 5 11.60 2.86 13.06
N SER A 6 12.09 3.07 11.84
CA SER A 6 11.75 4.26 11.04
C SER A 6 10.36 4.21 10.39
N VAL A 7 9.69 3.05 10.40
CA VAL A 7 8.31 2.89 9.88
C VAL A 7 7.34 3.78 10.63
N PHE A 8 7.43 3.82 11.97
CA PHE A 8 6.55 4.64 12.83
C PHE A 8 6.69 6.16 12.59
N LYS A 9 7.76 6.60 11.93
CA LYS A 9 8.00 8.01 11.56
C LYS A 9 7.80 8.28 10.07
N GLY A 10 7.40 7.28 9.29
CA GLY A 10 7.25 7.39 7.83
C GLY A 10 8.56 7.57 7.06
N LYS A 11 9.74 7.39 7.68
CA LYS A 11 11.06 7.66 7.04
C LYS A 11 11.73 6.43 6.42
N HIS A 12 11.11 5.25 6.53
CA HIS A 12 11.65 3.98 6.07
C HIS A 12 11.90 3.89 4.56
N VAL A 13 11.17 4.66 3.76
CA VAL A 13 11.34 4.69 2.29
C VAL A 13 12.59 5.44 1.82
N ALA A 14 13.28 6.17 2.70
CA ALA A 14 14.48 6.93 2.34
C ALA A 14 15.77 6.09 2.35
N PHE A 15 15.72 4.84 2.80
CA PHE A 15 16.87 3.94 2.85
C PHE A 15 17.17 3.38 1.47
N LYS A 16 18.46 3.31 1.08
CA LYS A 16 18.88 2.79 -0.24
C LYS A 16 18.49 1.32 -0.46
N GLU A 17 18.27 0.59 0.62
CA GLU A 17 17.82 -0.81 0.63
C GLU A 17 16.33 -0.96 0.31
N VAL A 18 15.56 0.14 0.26
CA VAL A 18 14.12 0.16 0.00
C VAL A 18 13.85 0.77 -1.37
N ALA A 19 13.29 -0.03 -2.28
CA ALA A 19 12.83 0.44 -3.58
C ALA A 19 11.29 0.57 -3.58
N VAL A 20 10.78 1.70 -4.05
CA VAL A 20 9.34 1.92 -4.26
C VAL A 20 9.06 1.86 -5.75
N LEU A 21 8.25 0.87 -6.16
CA LEU A 21 7.87 0.62 -7.54
C LEU A 21 6.35 0.69 -7.67
N GLN A 22 5.84 1.35 -8.71
CA GLN A 22 4.41 1.46 -8.99
C GLN A 22 4.08 0.84 -10.35
N GLY A 23 3.10 -0.06 -10.38
CA GLY A 23 2.64 -0.72 -11.60
C GLY A 23 1.16 -1.10 -11.52
N LYS A 24 0.49 -1.17 -12.67
CA LYS A 24 -0.91 -1.62 -12.75
C LYS A 24 -1.03 -3.14 -12.67
N THR A 25 -0.02 -3.85 -13.15
CA THR A 25 0.08 -5.31 -13.12
C THR A 25 1.49 -5.66 -12.67
N ILE A 26 1.60 -6.44 -11.60
CA ILE A 26 2.87 -6.81 -10.97
C ILE A 26 2.93 -8.34 -10.93
N ARG A 27 4.01 -8.91 -11.46
CA ARG A 27 4.26 -10.36 -11.40
C ARG A 27 5.47 -10.63 -10.52
N ILE A 28 5.25 -11.42 -9.48
CA ILE A 28 6.27 -11.76 -8.49
C ILE A 28 6.68 -13.22 -8.71
N ARG A 29 7.99 -13.47 -8.78
CA ARG A 29 8.57 -14.81 -8.93
C ARG A 29 9.72 -14.96 -7.93
N SER A 30 9.99 -16.19 -7.54
CA SER A 30 11.10 -16.55 -6.66
C SER A 30 11.62 -17.94 -7.04
N SER A 31 12.82 -18.28 -6.58
CA SER A 31 13.44 -19.60 -6.83
C SER A 31 12.72 -20.75 -6.13
N HIS A 32 12.00 -20.46 -5.05
CA HIS A 32 11.16 -21.40 -4.30
C HIS A 32 9.82 -20.75 -3.96
N PRO A 33 8.75 -21.51 -3.71
CA PRO A 33 7.45 -20.94 -3.32
C PRO A 33 7.56 -20.13 -2.03
N ILE A 34 7.13 -18.86 -2.07
CA ILE A 34 7.06 -17.97 -0.91
C ILE A 34 5.58 -17.71 -0.59
N PRO A 35 5.11 -17.99 0.64
CA PRO A 35 3.75 -17.70 1.05
C PRO A 35 3.39 -16.22 0.92
N ALA A 36 2.21 -15.94 0.37
CA ALA A 36 1.67 -14.61 0.19
C ALA A 36 0.42 -14.41 1.05
N HIS A 37 0.25 -13.19 1.53
CA HIS A 37 -0.92 -12.77 2.29
C HIS A 37 -1.58 -11.57 1.59
N ALA A 38 -2.91 -11.50 1.64
CA ALA A 38 -3.71 -10.35 1.19
C ALA A 38 -4.66 -9.96 2.32
N ASP A 39 -4.66 -8.67 2.69
CA ASP A 39 -5.50 -8.12 3.75
C ASP A 39 -5.38 -8.86 5.12
N GLY A 40 -4.23 -9.49 5.38
CA GLY A 40 -3.97 -10.27 6.59
C GLY A 40 -4.23 -11.77 6.44
N GLU A 41 -4.89 -12.21 5.36
CA GLU A 41 -5.28 -13.61 5.13
C GLU A 41 -4.32 -14.33 4.16
N PRO A 42 -4.10 -15.65 4.30
CA PRO A 42 -3.31 -16.43 3.35
C PRO A 42 -3.95 -16.44 1.93
N LEU A 43 -3.15 -16.13 0.90
CA LEU A 43 -3.61 -16.08 -0.50
C LEU A 43 -3.05 -17.24 -1.36
N GLY A 44 -1.89 -17.79 -1.00
CA GLY A 44 -1.18 -18.81 -1.78
C GLY A 44 0.33 -18.64 -1.71
N CYS A 45 1.06 -19.06 -2.75
CA CYS A 45 2.51 -18.87 -2.86
C CYS A 45 2.90 -18.28 -4.22
N THR A 46 4.10 -17.69 -4.31
CA THR A 46 4.71 -17.34 -5.60
C THR A 46 4.91 -18.59 -6.50
N PRO A 47 4.86 -18.43 -7.85
CA PRO A 47 4.67 -17.20 -8.60
C PRO A 47 3.24 -16.68 -8.56
N LEU A 48 3.08 -15.36 -8.44
CA LEU A 48 1.76 -14.71 -8.40
C LEU A 48 1.72 -13.46 -9.26
N THR A 49 0.52 -13.10 -9.72
CA THR A 49 0.27 -11.87 -10.49
C THR A 49 -0.83 -11.08 -9.81
N VAL A 50 -0.57 -9.80 -9.56
CA VAL A 50 -1.53 -8.85 -8.96
C VAL A 50 -1.85 -7.77 -9.99
N SER A 51 -3.12 -7.39 -10.11
CA SER A 51 -3.57 -6.34 -11.02
C SER A 51 -4.54 -5.39 -10.35
N VAL A 52 -4.43 -4.10 -10.68
CA VAL A 52 -5.36 -3.06 -10.22
C VAL A 52 -6.64 -3.10 -11.07
N CYS A 53 -7.76 -3.43 -10.44
CA CYS A 53 -9.09 -3.29 -11.02
C CYS A 53 -9.63 -1.88 -10.73
N ARG A 54 -9.37 -0.93 -11.64
CA ARG A 54 -9.80 0.47 -11.46
C ARG A 54 -11.33 0.56 -11.40
N ASN A 55 -11.84 1.34 -10.46
CA ASN A 55 -13.27 1.60 -10.27
C ASN A 55 -14.12 0.33 -10.16
N ALA A 56 -13.56 -0.75 -9.60
CA ALA A 56 -14.25 -2.04 -9.52
C ALA A 56 -15.47 -2.02 -8.59
N ILE A 57 -15.45 -1.16 -7.57
CA ILE A 57 -16.50 -1.08 -6.55
C ILE A 57 -16.84 0.40 -6.31
N PRO A 58 -18.13 0.79 -6.43
CA PRO A 58 -18.57 2.12 -6.02
C PRO A 58 -18.57 2.23 -4.49
N VAL A 59 -18.09 3.36 -3.97
CA VAL A 59 -17.99 3.61 -2.52
C VAL A 59 -18.85 4.82 -2.16
N ILE A 60 -19.64 4.72 -1.09
CA ILE A 60 -20.42 5.84 -0.56
C ILE A 60 -19.49 6.70 0.31
N LEU A 61 -19.37 7.99 -0.01
CA LEU A 61 -18.54 8.94 0.71
C LEU A 61 -19.42 9.89 1.53
N LYS A 62 -18.93 10.33 2.69
CA LYS A 62 -19.55 11.44 3.42
C LYS A 62 -19.35 12.71 2.59
N LYS A 63 -20.38 13.56 2.51
CA LYS A 63 -20.25 14.90 1.95
C LYS A 63 -19.23 15.68 2.79
N GLU A 64 -18.19 16.22 2.16
CA GLU A 64 -17.28 17.16 2.81
C GLU A 64 -18.09 18.37 3.29
N GLU A 65 -17.92 18.72 4.57
CA GLU A 65 -18.47 19.95 5.13
C GLU A 65 -17.52 21.09 4.76
N GLU A 66 -18.03 22.15 4.13
CA GLU A 66 -17.24 23.36 3.86
C GLU A 66 -16.68 23.91 5.18
N VAL A 67 -15.35 23.95 5.30
CA VAL A 67 -14.67 24.57 6.43
C VAL A 67 -14.99 26.07 6.39
N LYS A 68 -15.91 26.52 7.24
CA LYS A 68 -16.13 27.95 7.46
C LYS A 68 -14.84 28.54 8.04
N GLU A 69 -14.25 29.51 7.34
CA GLU A 69 -13.16 30.33 7.84
C GLU A 69 -13.50 30.87 9.24
N MET A 70 -12.75 30.39 10.24
CA MET A 70 -12.78 30.93 11.59
C MET A 70 -11.97 32.23 11.56
N ASN A 71 -12.66 33.37 11.44
CA ASN A 71 -12.03 34.69 11.56
C ASN A 71 -11.35 34.82 12.94
N PRO A 72 -10.06 35.21 13.02
CA PRO A 72 -9.45 35.60 14.30
C PRO A 72 -10.11 36.89 14.79
N LYS A 73 -10.59 36.87 16.05
CA LYS A 73 -10.98 38.07 16.81
C LYS A 73 -9.74 38.84 17.25
#